data_AF-A0A507DVU3-F1
#
_entry.id   AF-A0A507DVU3-F1
#
_cell.length_a   1.000
_cell.length_b   1.000
_cell.length_c   1.000
_cell.angle_alpha   90.00
_cell.angle_beta   90.00
_cell.angle_gamma   90.00
#
_symmetry.space_group_name_H-M   'P 1'
#
loop_
_entity.id
_entity.type
_entity.pdbx_description
1 polymer ?
#
loop_
_entity_poly.entity_id
_entity_poly.type
_entity_poly.pdbx_seq_one_letter_code
_entity_poly.pdbx_strand_id
1 'polypeptide(L)'
;MTTIDMPDTPLLYDEEEEEQQIQPGIAAVLEREICLGAPLFLAESSEVVRSEFVRKIYVILAAQVGFIWVLSILFAESELVASMLVRHPWIVKALSAVGLVVSMLMHKLRGNEPSNGPFLLAYTVYEAHALCLAVLSFQTLEHELHYTLVIAFYWFLFMALYTFQPKLRFHGGTPLLYGVVTMLTIIFVLARFFGMRVTGFTYIESIACVVSILVVYDKLMRFTPFDYVIAVADFATFVFPLVNLWVLVRGPWEFGKPGDDGLVLDRVAVEVLSEV
;
A
#
# COMPACT_ATOMS: atom_id res chain seq x y z
N MET A 1 -70.86 48.82 1.76
CA MET A 1 -70.13 48.17 2.87
C MET A 1 -70.42 46.70 2.72
N THR A 2 -69.50 45.81 2.36
CA THR A 2 -68.06 45.73 2.62
C THR A 2 -67.53 44.61 1.71
N THR A 3 -66.54 44.92 0.88
CA THR A 3 -65.22 44.27 0.76
C THR A 3 -65.16 42.95 -0.03
N ILE A 4 -64.32 43.01 -1.07
CA ILE A 4 -63.91 41.95 -1.98
C ILE A 4 -62.72 41.25 -1.31
N ASP A 5 -62.82 39.96 -1.02
CA ASP A 5 -61.69 39.15 -0.56
C ASP A 5 -61.10 38.36 -1.74
N MET A 6 -59.91 38.76 -2.17
CA MET A 6 -59.00 37.96 -2.99
C MET A 6 -58.23 37.02 -2.05
N PRO A 7 -58.12 35.71 -2.32
CA PRO A 7 -57.16 34.88 -1.62
C PRO A 7 -55.75 35.16 -2.15
N ASP A 8 -54.91 35.66 -1.25
CA ASP A 8 -53.48 35.89 -1.42
C ASP A 8 -52.76 34.62 -1.89
N THR A 9 -52.09 34.69 -3.03
CA THR A 9 -50.98 33.81 -3.38
C THR A 9 -49.73 34.24 -2.59
N PRO A 10 -49.11 33.36 -1.79
CA PRO A 10 -47.72 33.52 -1.41
C PRO A 10 -46.85 32.79 -2.43
N LEU A 11 -46.24 33.56 -3.34
CA LEU A 11 -44.92 33.22 -3.87
C LEU A 11 -43.91 33.60 -2.79
N LEU A 12 -43.28 32.63 -2.15
CA LEU A 12 -41.92 32.82 -1.69
C LEU A 12 -41.19 31.48 -1.78
N TYR A 13 -40.10 31.49 -2.55
CA TYR A 13 -39.06 30.49 -2.53
C TYR A 13 -38.48 30.46 -1.12
N ASP A 14 -38.68 29.38 -0.39
CA ASP A 14 -37.76 29.00 0.67
C ASP A 14 -36.73 28.07 0.02
N GLU A 15 -35.60 28.68 -0.33
CA GLU A 15 -34.33 27.98 -0.43
C GLU A 15 -34.13 27.30 0.93
N GLU A 16 -34.35 25.97 0.98
CA GLU A 16 -33.76 25.17 2.05
C GLU A 16 -32.25 25.31 1.88
N GLU A 17 -31.69 26.29 2.59
CA GLU A 17 -30.28 26.36 2.93
C GLU A 17 -29.89 24.97 3.44
N GLU A 18 -29.17 24.23 2.59
CA GLU A 18 -28.34 23.13 3.04
C GLU A 18 -27.44 23.72 4.14
N GLU A 19 -27.84 23.55 5.39
CA GLU A 19 -26.93 23.62 6.52
C GLU A 19 -25.82 22.62 6.22
N GLN A 20 -24.77 23.13 5.61
CA GLN A 20 -23.46 22.54 5.57
C GLN A 20 -23.02 22.47 7.04
N GLN A 21 -23.50 21.43 7.71
CA GLN A 21 -23.14 21.09 9.06
C GLN A 21 -21.65 20.78 9.02
N ILE A 22 -20.84 21.81 9.31
CA ILE A 22 -19.39 21.71 9.36
C ILE A 22 -19.09 20.65 10.41
N GLN A 23 -18.78 19.46 9.90
CA GLN A 23 -18.54 18.28 10.70
C GLN A 23 -17.37 18.61 11.63
N PRO A 24 -17.52 18.39 12.95
CA PRO A 24 -16.45 18.66 13.88
C PRO A 24 -15.21 17.89 13.42
N GLY A 25 -14.14 18.62 13.10
CA GLY A 25 -12.85 18.00 12.79
C GLY A 25 -12.38 17.14 13.95
N ILE A 26 -11.33 16.34 13.75
CA ILE A 26 -10.74 15.44 14.75
C ILE A 26 -10.64 16.11 16.14
N ALA A 27 -10.35 17.41 16.22
CA ALA A 27 -10.26 18.18 17.46
C ALA A 27 -11.56 18.24 18.29
N ALA A 28 -12.74 18.30 17.67
CA ALA A 28 -14.01 18.34 18.40
C ALA A 28 -14.55 16.93 18.72
N VAL A 29 -14.11 15.90 17.99
CA VAL A 29 -14.24 14.50 18.42
C VAL A 29 -13.33 14.23 19.62
N LEU A 30 -12.10 14.76 19.61
CA LEU A 30 -11.11 14.70 20.69
C LEU A 30 -11.64 15.30 22.00
N GLU A 31 -12.32 16.45 21.92
CA GLU A 31 -12.93 17.11 23.08
C GLU A 31 -14.04 16.25 23.71
N ARG A 32 -14.79 15.51 22.88
CA ARG A 32 -15.82 14.58 23.36
C ARG A 32 -15.22 13.31 23.98
N GLU A 33 -14.11 12.81 23.44
CA GLU A 33 -13.41 11.62 23.94
C GLU A 33 -12.71 11.84 25.28
N ILE A 34 -12.06 12.99 25.48
CA ILE A 34 -11.42 13.34 26.76
C ILE A 34 -12.47 13.43 27.89
N CYS A 35 -13.70 13.83 27.57
CA CYS A 35 -14.77 13.99 28.55
C CYS A 35 -15.51 12.69 28.91
N LEU A 36 -15.47 11.62 28.10
CA LEU A 36 -16.32 10.43 28.28
C LEU A 36 -15.58 9.12 28.60
N GLY A 37 -14.26 9.03 28.38
CA GLY A 37 -13.47 7.87 28.82
C GLY A 37 -13.89 6.50 28.24
N ALA A 38 -14.74 6.47 27.21
CA ALA A 38 -15.21 5.26 26.55
C ALA A 38 -14.58 5.13 25.16
N PRO A 39 -14.06 3.95 24.77
CA PRO A 39 -13.51 3.75 23.43
C PRO A 39 -14.66 3.78 22.40
N LEU A 40 -14.73 4.85 21.60
CA LEU A 40 -15.64 4.89 20.46
C LEU A 40 -15.03 4.09 19.32
N PHE A 41 -15.64 2.97 18.95
CA PHE A 41 -15.22 2.21 17.79
C PHE A 41 -15.50 2.98 16.50
N LEU A 42 -14.63 2.82 15.49
CA LEU A 42 -14.82 3.45 14.17
C LEU A 42 -16.18 3.12 13.53
N ALA A 43 -16.76 1.95 13.84
CA ALA A 43 -18.09 1.56 13.39
C ALA A 43 -19.21 2.49 13.86
N GLU A 44 -19.06 3.09 15.05
CA GLU A 44 -20.04 4.00 15.67
C GLU A 44 -19.71 5.48 15.39
N SER A 45 -18.59 5.74 14.73
CA SER A 45 -18.11 7.08 14.38
C SER A 45 -18.74 7.63 13.09
N SER A 46 -18.68 8.95 12.93
CA SER A 46 -19.20 9.61 11.72
C SER A 46 -18.48 9.14 10.45
N GLU A 47 -19.17 9.20 9.30
CA GLU A 47 -18.60 8.78 8.02
C GLU A 47 -17.30 9.54 7.66
N VAL A 48 -17.19 10.80 8.07
CA VAL A 48 -15.98 11.61 7.85
C VAL A 48 -14.79 11.04 8.61
N VAL A 49 -14.95 10.73 9.90
CA VAL A 49 -13.87 10.16 10.73
C VAL A 49 -13.39 8.82 10.13
N ARG A 50 -14.32 7.97 9.68
CA ARG A 50 -13.98 6.72 8.99
C ARG A 50 -13.21 6.95 7.70
N SER A 51 -13.63 7.92 6.89
CA SER A 51 -12.95 8.24 5.63
C SER A 51 -11.53 8.78 5.85
N GLU A 52 -11.31 9.57 6.90
CA GLU A 52 -9.99 10.10 7.27
C GLU A 52 -9.07 8.99 7.78
N PHE A 53 -9.58 8.05 8.56
CA PHE A 53 -8.83 6.88 9.00
C PHE A 53 -8.33 6.05 7.80
N VAL A 54 -9.23 5.72 6.86
CA VAL A 54 -8.89 4.97 5.66
C VAL A 54 -7.90 5.72 4.77
N ARG A 55 -8.06 7.04 4.65
CA ARG A 55 -7.13 7.91 3.93
C ARG A 55 -5.71 7.79 4.47
N LYS A 56 -5.54 7.87 5.79
CA LYS A 56 -4.21 7.75 6.42
C LYS A 56 -3.58 6.39 6.12
N ILE A 57 -4.35 5.30 6.19
CA ILE A 57 -3.86 3.96 5.88
C ILE A 57 -3.34 3.89 4.44
N TYR A 58 -4.16 4.27 3.46
CA TYR A 58 -3.76 4.17 2.05
C TYR A 58 -2.63 5.12 1.68
N VAL A 59 -2.57 6.32 2.27
CA VAL A 59 -1.45 7.25 2.05
C VAL A 59 -0.15 6.68 2.60
N ILE A 60 -0.14 6.09 3.80
CA ILE A 60 1.06 5.48 4.36
C ILE A 60 1.47 4.26 3.52
N LEU A 61 0.54 3.39 3.15
CA LEU A 61 0.83 2.23 2.29
C LEU A 61 1.39 2.66 0.92
N ALA A 62 0.82 3.68 0.29
CA ALA A 62 1.33 4.24 -0.96
C ALA A 62 2.75 4.79 -0.79
N ALA A 63 3.04 5.48 0.31
CA ALA A 63 4.38 5.98 0.62
C ALA A 63 5.38 4.85 0.85
N GLN A 64 4.99 3.79 1.57
CA GLN A 64 5.83 2.61 1.81
C GLN A 64 6.18 1.90 0.50
N VAL A 65 5.18 1.59 -0.32
CA VAL A 65 5.41 0.90 -1.61
C VAL A 65 6.15 1.80 -2.60
N GLY A 66 5.84 3.11 -2.62
CA GLY A 66 6.57 4.09 -3.43
C GLY A 66 8.05 4.18 -3.05
N PHE A 67 8.36 4.17 -1.75
CA PHE A 67 9.74 4.14 -1.27
C PHE A 67 10.48 2.87 -1.73
N ILE A 68 9.84 1.71 -1.62
CA ILE A 68 10.39 0.43 -2.11
C ILE A 68 10.64 0.48 -3.61
N TRP A 69 9.68 0.99 -4.38
CA TRP A 69 9.79 1.10 -5.83
C TRP A 69 10.95 2.01 -6.26
N VAL A 70 11.09 3.19 -5.66
CA VAL A 70 12.20 4.11 -5.93
C VAL A 70 13.54 3.47 -5.54
N LEU A 71 13.62 2.83 -4.38
CA LEU A 71 14.84 2.14 -3.94
C LEU A 71 15.21 1.01 -4.90
N SER A 72 14.22 0.30 -5.44
CA SER A 72 14.42 -0.74 -6.45
C SER A 72 15.08 -0.22 -7.71
N ILE A 73 14.69 0.96 -8.20
CA ILE A 73 15.32 1.59 -9.37
C ILE A 73 16.77 1.96 -9.06
N LEU A 74 16.99 2.61 -7.91
CA LEU A 74 18.34 3.06 -7.49
C LEU A 74 19.34 1.91 -7.36
N PHE A 75 18.92 0.76 -6.85
CA PHE A 75 19.82 -0.38 -6.71
C PHE A 75 20.01 -1.13 -8.04
N ALA A 76 19.00 -1.15 -8.92
CA ALA A 76 19.12 -1.72 -10.26
C ALA A 76 20.21 -1.03 -11.09
N GLU A 77 20.40 0.29 -10.90
CA GLU A 77 21.44 1.06 -11.59
C GLU A 77 22.83 0.96 -10.93
N SER A 78 22.95 0.32 -9.76
CA SER A 78 24.19 0.32 -8.97
C SER A 78 25.05 -0.92 -9.22
N GLU A 79 26.18 -0.75 -9.91
CA GLU A 79 27.17 -1.82 -10.13
C GLU A 79 27.78 -2.37 -8.83
N LEU A 80 27.89 -1.52 -7.80
CA LEU A 80 28.37 -1.94 -6.49
C LEU A 80 27.43 -2.96 -5.84
N VAL A 81 26.11 -2.76 -5.97
CA VAL A 81 25.12 -3.69 -5.43
C VAL A 81 25.14 -5.00 -6.21
N ALA A 82 25.22 -4.93 -7.55
CA ALA A 82 25.31 -6.12 -8.40
C ALA A 82 26.57 -6.97 -8.10
N SER A 83 27.75 -6.34 -7.99
CA SER A 83 29.00 -7.04 -7.68
C SER A 83 29.02 -7.65 -6.28
N MET A 84 28.42 -6.98 -5.28
CA MET A 84 28.22 -7.54 -3.93
C MET A 84 27.35 -8.79 -3.94
N LEU A 85 26.30 -8.79 -4.76
CA LEU A 85 25.34 -9.88 -4.85
C LEU A 85 25.95 -11.14 -5.47
N VAL A 86 26.76 -10.97 -6.52
CA VAL A 86 27.53 -12.06 -7.15
C VAL A 86 28.57 -12.62 -6.18
N ARG A 87 29.26 -11.75 -5.43
CA ARG A 87 30.30 -12.17 -4.48
C ARG A 87 29.73 -12.88 -3.24
N HIS A 88 28.54 -12.46 -2.79
CA HIS A 88 27.92 -12.92 -1.55
C HIS A 88 26.41 -13.23 -1.72
N PRO A 89 26.05 -14.27 -2.48
CA PRO A 89 24.64 -14.61 -2.77
C PRO A 89 23.84 -15.03 -1.53
N TRP A 90 24.52 -15.42 -0.45
CA TRP A 90 23.89 -15.78 0.82
C TRP A 90 23.25 -14.57 1.52
N ILE A 91 23.63 -13.33 1.18
CA ILE A 91 23.10 -12.11 1.81
C ILE A 91 21.59 -12.03 1.65
N VAL A 92 21.04 -12.36 0.47
CA VAL A 92 19.59 -12.32 0.21
C VAL A 92 18.84 -13.26 1.16
N LYS A 93 19.37 -14.47 1.36
CA LYS A 93 18.76 -15.46 2.27
C LYS A 93 18.86 -15.02 3.72
N ALA A 94 20.02 -14.52 4.13
CA ALA A 94 20.22 -14.01 5.48
C ALA A 94 19.28 -12.83 5.78
N LEU A 95 19.14 -11.91 4.84
CA LEU A 95 18.29 -10.74 4.96
C LEU A 95 16.79 -11.13 4.96
N SER A 96 16.37 -12.07 4.11
CA SER A 96 15.00 -12.59 4.14
C SER A 96 14.67 -13.31 5.47
N ALA A 97 15.62 -14.08 6.01
CA ALA A 97 15.45 -14.76 7.30
C ALA A 97 15.38 -13.76 8.47
N VAL A 98 16.22 -12.74 8.46
CA VAL A 98 16.16 -11.66 9.46
C VAL A 98 14.86 -10.85 9.29
N GLY A 99 14.35 -10.66 8.08
CA GLY A 99 13.05 -10.04 7.82
C GLY A 99 11.87 -10.77 8.47
N LEU A 100 11.89 -12.11 8.51
CA LEU A 100 10.89 -12.87 9.27
C LEU A 100 10.97 -12.56 10.77
N VAL A 101 12.18 -12.49 11.34
CA VAL A 101 12.38 -12.17 12.76
C VAL A 101 11.96 -10.73 13.07
N VAL A 102 12.34 -9.78 12.21
CA VAL A 102 11.99 -8.37 12.32
C VAL A 102 10.47 -8.19 12.21
N SER A 103 9.80 -8.92 11.33
CA SER A 103 8.34 -8.93 11.21
C SER A 103 7.65 -9.50 12.45
N MET A 104 8.17 -10.59 13.02
CA MET A 104 7.67 -11.13 14.30
C MET A 104 7.85 -10.13 15.45
N LEU A 105 8.97 -9.41 15.47
CA LEU A 105 9.24 -8.37 16.46
C LEU A 105 8.25 -7.21 16.32
N MET A 106 8.02 -6.73 15.10
CA MET A 106 7.04 -5.68 14.81
C MET A 106 5.63 -6.10 15.24
N HIS A 107 5.24 -7.34 14.95
CA HIS A 107 3.94 -7.89 15.34
C HIS A 107 3.74 -7.89 16.87
N LYS A 108 4.80 -8.11 17.65
CA LYS A 108 4.74 -8.06 19.12
C LYS A 108 4.76 -6.64 19.67
N LEU A 109 5.44 -5.71 19.01
CA LEU A 109 5.65 -4.34 19.49
C LEU A 109 4.57 -3.34 19.06
N ARG A 110 3.71 -3.69 18.08
CA ARG A 110 2.69 -2.81 17.48
C ARG A 110 1.65 -2.20 18.45
N GLY A 111 1.64 -2.57 19.73
CA GLY A 111 0.74 -2.02 20.74
C GLY A 111 1.37 -0.95 21.64
N ASN A 112 2.65 -0.63 21.43
CA ASN A 112 3.40 0.27 22.31
C ASN A 112 3.38 1.72 21.78
N GLU A 113 2.30 2.44 22.06
CA GLU A 113 2.24 3.90 21.87
C GLU A 113 3.24 4.58 22.83
N PRO A 114 4.07 5.56 22.39
CA PRO A 114 4.08 6.28 21.11
C PRO A 114 5.11 5.77 20.07
N SER A 115 5.74 4.62 20.32
CA SER A 115 6.88 4.15 19.52
C SER A 115 6.53 3.54 18.16
N ASN A 116 5.24 3.28 17.92
CA ASN A 116 4.73 2.56 16.75
C ASN A 116 5.11 3.20 15.40
N GLY A 117 5.11 4.53 15.31
CA GLY A 117 5.47 5.25 14.07
C GLY A 117 6.93 5.04 13.65
N PRO A 118 7.92 5.38 14.50
CA PRO A 118 9.33 5.12 14.21
C PRO A 118 9.66 3.64 13.95
N PHE A 119 9.04 2.71 14.69
CA PHE A 119 9.21 1.29 14.44
C PHE A 119 8.69 0.87 13.06
N LEU A 120 7.53 1.37 12.64
CA LEU A 120 6.97 1.11 11.31
C LEU A 120 7.88 1.66 10.21
N LEU A 121 8.46 2.85 10.40
CA LEU A 121 9.41 3.43 9.45
C LEU A 121 10.67 2.58 9.33
N ALA A 122 11.30 2.23 10.46
CA ALA A 122 12.49 1.38 10.48
C ALA A 122 12.21 0.01 9.84
N TYR A 123 11.05 -0.56 10.10
CA TYR A 123 10.56 -1.79 9.47
C TYR A 123 10.45 -1.65 7.96
N THR A 124 9.83 -0.57 7.48
CA THR A 124 9.68 -0.29 6.04
C THR A 124 11.03 -0.15 5.36
N VAL A 125 11.97 0.59 5.97
CA VAL A 125 13.31 0.78 5.41
C VAL A 125 14.02 -0.56 5.31
N TYR A 126 13.97 -1.37 6.36
CA TYR A 126 14.57 -2.70 6.36
C TYR A 126 13.98 -3.60 5.26
N GLU A 127 12.65 -3.71 5.20
CA GLU A 127 11.96 -4.55 4.21
C GLU A 127 12.18 -4.04 2.79
N ALA A 128 12.31 -2.73 2.58
CA ALA A 128 12.65 -2.16 1.28
C ALA A 128 14.02 -2.64 0.80
N HIS A 129 15.04 -2.65 1.67
CA HIS A 129 16.37 -3.16 1.32
C HIS A 129 16.34 -4.68 1.07
N ALA A 130 15.62 -5.42 1.91
CA ALA A 130 15.47 -6.87 1.77
C ALA A 130 14.82 -7.27 0.45
N LEU A 131 13.68 -6.65 0.14
CA LEU A 131 12.94 -6.93 -1.08
C LEU A 131 13.72 -6.51 -2.32
N CYS A 132 14.33 -5.32 -2.28
CA CYS A 132 15.12 -4.82 -3.39
C CYS A 132 16.28 -5.77 -3.74
N LEU A 133 17.10 -6.17 -2.76
CA LEU A 133 18.19 -7.13 -2.98
C LEU A 133 17.68 -8.49 -3.46
N ALA A 134 16.50 -8.92 -2.99
CA ALA A 134 15.86 -10.12 -3.50
C ALA A 134 15.50 -9.98 -4.98
N VAL A 135 14.93 -8.85 -5.41
CA VAL A 135 14.58 -8.58 -6.82
C VAL A 135 15.81 -8.70 -7.72
N LEU A 136 16.89 -8.00 -7.37
CA LEU A 136 18.15 -7.99 -8.14
C LEU A 136 18.78 -9.39 -8.27
N SER A 137 18.54 -10.26 -7.30
CA SER A 137 19.05 -11.62 -7.31
C SER A 137 18.34 -12.51 -8.33
N PHE A 138 17.06 -12.25 -8.59
CA PHE A 138 16.28 -13.03 -9.55
C PHE A 138 16.25 -12.30 -10.90
N GLN A 139 17.37 -12.36 -11.65
CA GLN A 139 17.52 -11.69 -12.96
C GLN A 139 16.40 -12.03 -13.96
N THR A 140 15.83 -13.24 -13.88
CA THR A 140 14.71 -13.67 -14.73
C THR A 140 13.37 -13.04 -14.34
N LEU A 141 13.21 -12.62 -13.08
CA LEU A 141 11.97 -12.09 -12.50
C LEU A 141 12.01 -10.58 -12.27
N GLU A 142 13.15 -9.93 -12.54
CA GLU A 142 13.35 -8.49 -12.28
C GLU A 142 12.25 -7.63 -12.91
N HIS A 143 11.95 -7.85 -14.19
CA HIS A 143 10.90 -7.10 -14.90
C HIS A 143 9.50 -7.35 -14.32
N GLU A 144 9.14 -8.61 -14.03
CA GLU A 144 7.82 -8.96 -13.50
C GLU A 144 7.59 -8.36 -12.11
N LEU A 145 8.64 -8.36 -11.28
CA LEU A 145 8.57 -7.83 -9.93
C LEU A 145 8.56 -6.29 -9.92
N HIS A 146 9.30 -5.64 -10.82
CA HIS A 146 9.20 -4.20 -11.02
C HIS A 146 7.77 -3.79 -11.39
N TYR A 147 7.14 -4.49 -12.35
CA TYR A 147 5.74 -4.23 -12.72
C TYR A 147 4.77 -4.45 -11.55
N THR A 148 5.01 -5.47 -10.72
CA THR A 148 4.22 -5.73 -9.51
C THR A 148 4.28 -4.56 -8.55
N LEU A 149 5.48 -4.01 -8.29
CA LEU A 149 5.66 -2.83 -7.42
C LEU A 149 4.96 -1.59 -7.99
N VAL A 150 5.06 -1.36 -9.30
CA VAL A 150 4.40 -0.24 -9.98
C VAL A 150 2.88 -0.34 -9.85
N ILE A 151 2.32 -1.52 -10.09
CA ILE A 151 0.87 -1.78 -9.95
C ILE A 151 0.43 -1.52 -8.51
N ALA A 152 1.14 -2.06 -7.52
CA ALA A 152 0.83 -1.88 -6.10
C ALA A 152 0.91 -0.39 -5.69
N PHE A 153 1.92 0.34 -6.17
CA PHE A 153 2.07 1.77 -5.90
C PHE A 153 0.87 2.57 -6.45
N TYR A 154 0.56 2.41 -7.73
CA TYR A 154 -0.59 3.11 -8.33
C TYR A 154 -1.90 2.70 -7.69
N TRP A 155 -2.07 1.43 -7.32
CA TRP A 155 -3.24 0.96 -6.60
C TRP A 155 -3.46 1.72 -5.31
N PHE A 156 -2.47 1.73 -4.42
CA PHE A 156 -2.59 2.43 -3.14
C PHE A 156 -2.72 3.94 -3.33
N LEU A 157 -2.09 4.51 -4.36
CA LEU A 157 -2.23 5.93 -4.70
C LEU A 157 -3.66 6.26 -5.15
N PHE A 158 -4.26 5.49 -6.06
CA PHE A 158 -5.63 5.73 -6.53
C PHE A 158 -6.67 5.45 -5.44
N MET A 159 -6.42 4.47 -4.56
CA MET A 159 -7.25 4.24 -3.38
C MET A 159 -7.11 5.38 -2.36
N ALA A 160 -5.92 5.96 -2.19
CA ALA A 160 -5.76 7.17 -1.40
C ALA A 160 -6.54 8.34 -2.03
N LEU A 161 -6.43 8.56 -3.34
CA LEU A 161 -7.18 9.59 -4.07
C LEU A 161 -8.70 9.42 -3.95
N TYR A 162 -9.20 8.18 -3.98
CA TYR A 162 -10.61 7.87 -3.72
C TYR A 162 -11.07 8.43 -2.37
N THR A 163 -10.27 8.24 -1.32
CA THR A 163 -10.62 8.69 0.03
C THR A 163 -10.56 10.21 0.21
N PHE A 164 -9.95 10.95 -0.72
CA PHE A 164 -9.99 12.42 -0.72
C PHE A 164 -11.32 12.97 -1.26
N GLN A 165 -12.09 12.16 -2.00
CA GLN A 165 -13.34 12.61 -2.59
C GLN A 165 -14.48 12.60 -1.56
N PRO A 166 -15.09 13.75 -1.22
CA PRO A 166 -16.16 13.81 -0.22
C PRO A 166 -17.44 13.10 -0.68
N LYS A 167 -17.63 12.98 -2.00
CA LYS A 167 -18.80 12.32 -2.59
C LYS A 167 -18.72 10.79 -2.55
N LEU A 168 -17.52 10.23 -2.41
CA LEU A 168 -17.29 8.79 -2.46
C LEU A 168 -17.15 8.24 -1.05
N ARG A 169 -18.20 7.56 -0.58
CA ARG A 169 -18.26 7.01 0.77
C ARG A 169 -17.59 5.65 0.83
N PHE A 170 -16.86 5.38 1.92
CA PHE A 170 -16.27 4.05 2.19
C PHE A 170 -17.29 3.12 2.86
N HIS A 171 -18.42 2.89 2.19
CA HIS A 171 -19.51 2.05 2.68
C HIS A 171 -20.14 1.25 1.54
N GLY A 172 -20.66 0.07 1.86
CA GLY A 172 -21.28 -0.84 0.90
C GLY A 172 -20.29 -1.36 -0.15
N GLY A 173 -20.80 -1.60 -1.36
CA GLY A 173 -20.02 -2.13 -2.49
C GLY A 173 -19.27 -1.09 -3.32
N THR A 174 -19.46 0.21 -3.08
CA THR A 174 -18.84 1.30 -3.83
C THR A 174 -17.31 1.24 -3.87
N PRO A 175 -16.59 1.07 -2.74
CA PRO A 175 -15.13 0.99 -2.78
C PRO A 175 -14.64 -0.22 -3.58
N LEU A 176 -15.36 -1.35 -3.53
CA LEU A 176 -15.00 -2.55 -4.29
C LEU A 176 -15.18 -2.30 -5.80
N LEU A 177 -16.30 -1.71 -6.21
CA LEU A 177 -16.55 -1.38 -7.62
C LEU A 177 -15.51 -0.39 -8.16
N TYR A 178 -15.24 0.69 -7.41
CA TYR A 178 -14.19 1.65 -7.76
C TYR A 178 -12.83 0.95 -7.84
N GLY A 179 -12.52 0.07 -6.89
CA GLY A 179 -11.31 -0.72 -6.87
C GLY A 179 -11.16 -1.58 -8.13
N VAL A 180 -12.16 -2.39 -8.48
CA VAL A 180 -12.09 -3.25 -9.67
C VAL A 180 -11.89 -2.42 -10.95
N VAL A 181 -12.63 -1.32 -11.12
CA VAL A 181 -12.47 -0.42 -12.27
C VAL A 181 -11.09 0.23 -12.30
N THR A 182 -10.57 0.65 -11.14
CA THR A 182 -9.23 1.22 -11.00
C THR A 182 -8.16 0.20 -11.38
N MET A 183 -8.27 -1.04 -10.90
CA MET A 183 -7.29 -2.08 -11.23
C MET A 183 -7.27 -2.40 -12.73
N LEU A 184 -8.45 -2.54 -13.33
CA LEU A 184 -8.56 -2.75 -14.78
C LEU A 184 -7.95 -1.58 -15.56
N THR A 185 -8.15 -0.35 -15.09
CA THR A 185 -7.57 0.85 -15.70
C THR A 185 -6.05 0.85 -15.60
N ILE A 186 -5.49 0.54 -14.42
CA ILE A 186 -4.03 0.45 -14.21
C ILE A 186 -3.42 -0.60 -15.14
N ILE A 187 -3.98 -1.82 -15.16
CA ILE A 187 -3.48 -2.91 -16.00
C ILE A 187 -3.59 -2.54 -17.48
N PHE A 188 -4.71 -1.96 -17.91
CA PHE A 188 -4.92 -1.53 -19.29
C PHE A 188 -3.88 -0.48 -19.72
N VAL A 189 -3.67 0.56 -18.89
CA VAL A 189 -2.70 1.62 -19.18
C VAL A 189 -1.28 1.06 -19.24
N LEU A 190 -0.88 0.26 -18.25
CA LEU A 190 0.47 -0.32 -18.20
C LEU A 190 0.72 -1.31 -19.35
N ALA A 191 -0.25 -2.16 -19.69
CA ALA A 191 -0.10 -3.08 -20.81
C ALA A 191 -0.06 -2.34 -22.16
N ARG A 192 -0.92 -1.32 -22.35
CA ARG A 192 -1.03 -0.63 -23.64
C ARG A 192 0.08 0.39 -23.90
N PHE A 193 0.51 1.13 -22.88
CA PHE A 193 1.49 2.22 -23.02
C PHE A 193 2.91 1.78 -22.66
N PHE A 194 3.07 0.88 -21.69
CA PHE A 194 4.38 0.43 -21.20
C PHE A 194 4.74 -0.99 -21.65
N GLY A 195 3.92 -1.63 -22.49
CA GLY A 195 4.19 -2.95 -23.05
C GLY A 195 4.25 -4.07 -22.00
N MET A 196 3.71 -3.83 -20.80
CA MET A 196 3.72 -4.79 -19.71
C MET A 196 2.98 -6.06 -20.11
N ARG A 197 3.66 -7.21 -19.95
CA ARG A 197 3.05 -8.52 -20.16
C ARG A 197 2.24 -8.88 -18.92
N VAL A 198 0.96 -9.25 -19.12
CA VAL A 198 0.12 -9.75 -18.03
C VAL A 198 0.52 -11.19 -17.75
N THR A 199 1.27 -11.40 -16.65
CA THR A 199 1.70 -12.73 -16.21
C THR A 199 0.86 -13.24 -15.05
N GLY A 200 1.11 -14.47 -14.60
CA GLY A 200 0.44 -15.02 -13.42
C GLY A 200 0.63 -14.16 -12.15
N PHE A 201 1.81 -13.54 -11.99
CA PHE A 201 2.09 -12.62 -10.89
C PHE A 201 1.18 -11.38 -10.93
N THR A 202 0.98 -10.80 -12.12
CA THR A 202 0.07 -9.66 -12.31
C THR A 202 -1.35 -9.99 -11.85
N TYR A 203 -1.87 -11.18 -12.18
CA TYR A 203 -3.20 -11.61 -11.75
C TYR A 203 -3.29 -11.77 -10.23
N ILE A 204 -2.33 -12.47 -9.62
CA ILE A 204 -2.31 -12.69 -8.17
C ILE A 204 -2.24 -11.35 -7.43
N GLU A 205 -1.37 -10.45 -7.87
CA GLU A 205 -1.23 -9.10 -7.27
C GLU A 205 -2.52 -8.29 -7.42
N SER A 206 -3.15 -8.31 -8.60
CA SER A 206 -4.40 -7.57 -8.83
C SER A 206 -5.53 -8.03 -7.90
N ILE A 207 -5.63 -9.35 -7.65
CA ILE A 207 -6.60 -9.91 -6.72
C ILE A 207 -6.25 -9.51 -5.29
N ALA A 208 -4.97 -9.59 -4.89
CA ALA A 208 -4.51 -9.19 -3.57
C ALA A 208 -4.82 -7.71 -3.28
N CYS A 209 -4.59 -6.84 -4.27
CA CYS A 209 -4.93 -5.43 -4.20
C CYS A 209 -6.43 -5.19 -3.98
N VAL A 210 -7.31 -5.85 -4.75
CA VAL A 210 -8.76 -5.72 -4.56
C VAL A 210 -9.19 -6.27 -3.20
N VAL A 211 -8.61 -7.39 -2.76
CA VAL A 211 -8.85 -7.97 -1.42
C VAL A 211 -8.38 -7.02 -0.30
N SER A 212 -7.40 -6.15 -0.56
CA SER A 212 -6.94 -5.16 0.43
C SER A 212 -8.06 -4.23 0.90
N ILE A 213 -9.07 -3.96 0.07
CA ILE A 213 -10.26 -3.19 0.42
C ILE A 213 -11.06 -3.87 1.53
N LEU A 214 -11.22 -5.19 1.44
CA LEU A 214 -11.92 -5.99 2.45
C LEU A 214 -11.13 -6.04 3.75
N VAL A 215 -9.80 -6.12 3.67
CA VAL A 215 -8.92 -6.06 4.84
C VAL A 215 -9.08 -4.71 5.55
N VAL A 216 -9.03 -3.59 4.82
CA VAL A 216 -9.24 -2.25 5.40
C VAL A 216 -10.64 -2.09 5.97
N TYR A 217 -11.65 -2.68 5.32
CA TYR A 217 -13.02 -2.69 5.84
C TYR A 217 -13.15 -3.45 7.17
N ASP A 218 -12.46 -4.59 7.33
CA ASP A 218 -12.41 -5.30 8.60
C ASP A 218 -11.75 -4.46 9.69
N LYS A 219 -10.68 -3.72 9.35
CA LYS A 219 -10.01 -2.81 10.29
C LYS A 219 -10.94 -1.67 10.75
N LEU A 220 -11.76 -1.13 9.86
CA LEU A 220 -12.77 -0.11 10.23
C LEU A 220 -13.75 -0.59 11.30
N MET A 221 -14.02 -1.89 11.40
CA MET A 221 -14.96 -2.42 12.38
C MET A 221 -14.31 -2.71 13.74
N ARG A 222 -12.98 -2.80 13.81
CA ARG A 222 -12.26 -3.30 15.00
C ARG A 222 -11.39 -2.26 15.70
N PHE A 223 -11.02 -1.17 15.01
CA PHE A 223 -10.05 -0.21 15.51
C PHE A 223 -10.69 1.10 15.99
N THR A 224 -9.93 1.87 16.76
CA THR A 224 -10.26 3.26 17.11
C THR A 224 -9.64 4.23 16.10
N PRO A 225 -10.09 5.50 16.04
CA PRO A 225 -9.57 6.48 15.07
C PRO A 225 -8.05 6.75 15.16
N PHE A 226 -7.42 6.47 16.30
CA PHE A 226 -5.99 6.73 16.51
C PHE A 226 -5.08 5.57 16.10
N ASP A 227 -5.64 4.38 15.93
CA ASP A 227 -4.87 3.16 15.70
C ASP A 227 -4.48 2.93 14.23
N TYR A 228 -4.47 3.98 13.40
CA TYR A 228 -4.18 3.85 11.97
C TYR A 228 -2.76 3.31 11.71
N VAL A 229 -1.79 3.64 12.57
CA VAL A 229 -0.42 3.11 12.49
C VAL A 229 -0.40 1.60 12.78
N ILE A 230 -1.19 1.16 13.76
CA ILE A 230 -1.32 -0.26 14.10
C ILE A 230 -1.99 -1.03 12.97
N ALA A 231 -3.03 -0.45 12.35
CA ALA A 231 -3.69 -1.05 11.19
C ALA A 231 -2.75 -1.22 9.99
N VAL A 232 -1.88 -0.23 9.72
CA VAL A 232 -0.84 -0.36 8.68
C VAL A 232 0.22 -1.39 9.08
N ALA A 233 0.68 -1.40 10.34
CA ALA A 233 1.64 -2.38 10.84
C ALA A 233 1.09 -3.82 10.72
N ASP A 234 -0.19 -4.03 11.01
CA ASP A 234 -0.88 -5.30 10.81
C ASP A 234 -0.88 -5.74 9.34
N PHE A 235 -1.14 -4.82 8.41
CA PHE A 235 -1.10 -5.12 6.98
C PHE A 235 0.33 -5.49 6.54
N ALA A 236 1.31 -4.70 6.95
CA ALA A 236 2.71 -4.89 6.58
C ALA A 236 3.27 -6.20 7.15
N THR A 237 2.99 -6.50 8.42
CA THR A 237 3.40 -7.76 9.08
C THR A 237 2.65 -8.99 8.58
N PHE A 238 1.59 -8.82 7.78
CA PHE A 238 0.96 -9.93 7.06
C PHE A 238 1.62 -10.16 5.70
N VAL A 239 1.88 -9.11 4.92
CA VAL A 239 2.36 -9.21 3.54
C VAL A 239 3.85 -9.52 3.47
N PHE A 240 4.71 -8.75 4.14
CA PHE A 240 6.17 -8.88 3.98
C PHE A 240 6.72 -10.25 4.43
N PRO A 241 6.23 -10.89 5.51
CA PRO A 241 6.65 -12.25 5.84
C PRO A 241 6.33 -13.28 4.77
N LEU A 242 5.21 -13.15 4.06
CA LEU A 242 4.87 -14.06 2.96
C LEU A 242 5.86 -13.90 1.81
N VAL A 243 6.26 -12.67 1.52
CA VAL A 243 7.27 -12.39 0.48
C VAL A 243 8.64 -12.91 0.90
N ASN A 244 9.09 -12.60 2.13
CA ASN A 244 10.35 -13.10 2.67
C ASN A 244 10.40 -14.63 2.72
N LEU A 245 9.29 -15.27 3.09
CA LEU A 245 9.18 -16.73 3.05
C LEU A 245 9.25 -17.26 1.62
N TRP A 246 8.57 -16.62 0.67
CA TRP A 246 8.64 -16.99 -0.74
C TRP A 246 10.08 -16.90 -1.28
N VAL A 247 10.81 -15.83 -0.97
CA VAL A 247 12.23 -15.68 -1.33
C VAL A 247 13.08 -16.78 -0.71
N LEU A 248 12.84 -17.12 0.56
CA LEU A 248 13.58 -18.18 1.27
C LEU A 248 13.34 -19.57 0.65
N VAL A 249 12.10 -19.85 0.23
CA VAL A 249 11.68 -21.14 -0.36
C VAL A 249 12.11 -21.27 -1.83
N ARG A 250 12.11 -20.18 -2.60
CA ARG A 250 12.51 -20.17 -4.02
C ARG A 250 14.02 -20.03 -4.22
N GLY A 251 14.72 -19.34 -3.31
CA GLY A 251 16.17 -19.18 -3.36
C GLY A 251 16.98 -20.47 -3.61
N PRO A 252 16.67 -21.64 -3.02
CA PRO A 252 17.39 -22.90 -3.27
C PRO A 252 17.47 -23.34 -4.74
N TRP A 253 16.52 -22.95 -5.59
CA TRP A 253 16.36 -23.50 -6.95
C TRP A 253 16.97 -22.64 -8.06
N GLU A 254 17.21 -21.36 -7.79
CA GLU A 254 17.80 -20.40 -8.76
C GLU A 254 19.31 -20.19 -8.49
N PHE A 255 19.76 -20.21 -7.22
CA PHE A 255 21.19 -20.05 -6.89
C PHE A 255 22.07 -21.28 -7.17
N GLY A 256 21.47 -22.40 -7.58
CA GLY A 256 22.12 -23.72 -7.62
C GLY A 256 21.94 -24.49 -8.92
N LYS A 257 21.53 -23.86 -10.02
CA LYS A 257 21.58 -24.50 -11.35
C LYS A 257 22.93 -24.24 -12.01
N PRO A 258 23.88 -25.19 -12.00
CA PRO A 258 24.95 -25.19 -12.98
C PRO A 258 24.32 -25.52 -14.33
N GLY A 259 24.06 -24.52 -15.17
CA GLY A 259 23.39 -24.81 -16.43
C GLY A 259 22.95 -23.65 -17.32
N ASP A 260 23.36 -22.41 -17.07
CA ASP A 260 23.28 -21.37 -18.11
C ASP A 260 24.31 -20.22 -17.90
N ASP A 261 25.45 -20.54 -17.30
CA ASP A 261 26.58 -19.62 -17.07
C ASP A 261 27.31 -19.20 -18.37
N GLY A 262 26.74 -19.49 -19.54
CA GLY A 262 27.30 -19.14 -20.84
C GLY A 262 26.99 -17.73 -21.32
N LEU A 263 25.97 -17.06 -20.76
CA LEU A 263 25.52 -15.73 -21.23
C LEU A 263 26.01 -14.57 -20.37
N VAL A 264 26.33 -14.82 -19.10
CA VAL A 264 26.83 -13.79 -18.17
C VAL A 264 28.35 -13.66 -18.26
N LEU A 265 29.07 -14.76 -18.43
CA LEU A 265 30.51 -14.70 -18.68
C LEU A 265 30.82 -14.02 -20.02
N ASP A 266 29.98 -14.17 -21.03
CA ASP A 266 30.27 -13.59 -22.35
C ASP A 266 30.05 -12.07 -22.38
N ARG A 267 29.01 -11.52 -21.72
CA ARG A 267 28.86 -10.05 -21.66
C ARG A 267 29.90 -9.37 -20.78
N VAL A 268 30.15 -9.92 -19.58
CA VAL A 268 31.10 -9.30 -18.65
C VAL A 268 32.55 -9.54 -19.09
N ALA A 269 32.89 -10.68 -19.70
CA ALA A 269 34.22 -10.91 -20.25
C ALA A 269 34.47 -10.13 -21.54
N VAL A 270 33.47 -9.95 -22.41
CA VAL A 270 33.63 -9.12 -23.63
C VAL A 270 33.85 -7.66 -23.27
N GLU A 271 33.17 -7.15 -22.24
CA GLU A 271 33.32 -5.75 -21.81
C GLU A 271 34.68 -5.54 -21.10
N VAL A 272 35.09 -6.45 -20.23
CA VAL A 272 36.38 -6.38 -19.51
C VAL A 272 37.60 -6.67 -20.42
N LEU A 273 37.46 -7.48 -21.47
CA LEU A 273 38.53 -7.71 -22.46
C LEU A 273 38.57 -6.65 -23.58
N SER A 274 37.58 -5.77 -23.67
CA SER A 274 37.59 -4.63 -24.61
C SER A 274 38.28 -3.37 -24.05
N GLU A 275 38.49 -3.33 -22.73
CA GLU A 275 39.17 -2.25 -22.01
C GLU A 275 40.63 -2.58 -21.59
N VAL A 276 41.20 -3.69 -22.06
CA VAL A 276 42.62 -4.08 -21.88
C VAL A 276 43.30 -4.24 -23.23
#